data_AF-A0A949E0Y2-F1
#
_entry.id   AF-A0A949E0Y2-F1
#
_cell.length_a   1.000
_cell.length_b   1.000
_cell.length_c   1.000
_cell.angle_alpha   90.00
_cell.angle_beta   90.00
_cell.angle_gamma   90.00
#
_symmetry.space_group_name_H-M   'P 1'
#
loop_
_entity.id
_entity.type
_entity.pdbx_description
1 polymer ?
#
loop_
_entity_poly.entity_id
_entity_poly.type
_entity_poly.pdbx_seq_one_letter_code
_entity_poly.pdbx_strand_id
1 'polypeptide(L)'
;MSHRDVLGARIFGWSLLVLGAGHLSTAAAELGRTPDAATQQAMAALRLAAVAMPGPQRDLEQLMWGYSLLMGLMVIAFGAAFLWAASRGAGSLRSLLWIGAGVALAGLVISALLMPLPPIIGLSVALLGAIFGLTERGVAAPGRPAQ
;
A
#
# COMPACT_ATOMS: atom_id res chain seq x y z
N MET A 1 7.83 4.47 23.52
CA MET A 1 7.77 4.60 22.05
C MET A 1 8.92 5.47 21.60
N SER A 2 9.74 4.98 20.67
CA SER A 2 10.85 5.76 20.13
C SER A 2 10.34 6.81 19.14
N HIS A 3 11.02 7.96 19.07
CA HIS A 3 10.80 8.93 17.99
C HIS A 3 10.94 8.27 16.60
N ARG A 4 11.77 7.22 16.50
CA ARG A 4 11.94 6.44 15.27
C ARG A 4 10.71 5.63 14.92
N ASP A 5 10.04 4.98 15.89
CA ASP A 5 8.82 4.22 15.62
C ASP A 5 7.76 5.14 14.98
N VAL A 6 7.58 6.34 15.56
CA VAL A 6 6.64 7.36 15.05
C VAL A 6 7.03 7.83 13.65
N LEU A 7 8.30 8.17 13.44
CA LEU A 7 8.78 8.66 12.15
C LEU A 7 8.69 7.58 11.06
N GLY A 8 9.07 6.34 11.39
CA GLY A 8 8.97 5.19 10.51
C GLY A 8 7.53 4.89 10.11
N ALA A 9 6.60 4.91 11.08
CA ALA A 9 5.16 4.78 10.81
C ALA A 9 4.61 5.93 9.94
N ARG A 10 5.12 7.15 10.11
CA ARG A 10 4.74 8.29 9.26
C ARG A 10 5.23 8.11 7.84
N ILE A 11 6.49 7.72 7.64
CA ILE A 11 7.05 7.46 6.31
C ILE A 11 6.27 6.32 5.64
N PHE A 12 6.03 5.23 6.36
CA PHE A 12 5.22 4.10 5.88
C PHE A 12 3.81 4.57 5.45
N GLY A 13 3.10 5.24 6.35
CA GLY A 13 1.73 5.68 6.11
C GLY A 13 1.59 6.68 4.95
N TRP A 14 2.46 7.69 4.89
CA TRP A 14 2.46 8.66 3.79
C TRP A 14 2.82 8.04 2.44
N SER A 15 3.77 7.10 2.42
CA SER A 15 4.16 6.40 1.18
C SER A 15 2.99 5.63 0.60
N LEU A 16 2.20 4.96 1.45
CA LEU A 16 0.99 4.27 1.02
C LEU A 16 -0.12 5.23 0.59
N LEU A 17 -0.32 6.34 1.30
CA LEU A 17 -1.29 7.36 0.86
C LEU A 17 -0.97 7.89 -0.54
N VAL A 18 0.29 8.25 -0.79
CA VAL A 18 0.72 8.75 -2.11
C VAL A 18 0.57 7.66 -3.16
N LEU A 19 0.95 6.42 -2.87
CA LEU A 19 0.81 5.30 -3.81
C LEU A 19 -0.66 5.03 -4.16
N GLY A 20 -1.53 4.95 -3.16
CA GLY A 20 -2.96 4.70 -3.36
C GLY A 20 -3.66 5.87 -4.05
N ALA A 21 -3.35 7.12 -3.69
CA ALA A 21 -3.86 8.31 -4.36
C ALA A 21 -3.39 8.38 -5.82
N GLY A 22 -2.12 8.08 -6.07
CA GLY A 22 -1.56 7.97 -7.42
C GLY A 22 -2.30 6.94 -8.25
N HIS A 23 -2.56 5.74 -7.70
CA HIS A 23 -3.32 4.69 -8.38
C HIS A 23 -4.77 5.10 -8.70
N LEU A 24 -5.47 5.74 -7.76
CA LEU A 24 -6.82 6.25 -8.04
C LEU A 24 -6.83 7.35 -9.10
N SER A 25 -5.83 8.23 -9.06
CA SER A 25 -5.71 9.33 -10.02
C SER A 25 -5.42 8.82 -11.43
N THR A 26 -4.55 7.82 -11.57
CA THR A 26 -4.29 7.18 -12.87
C THR A 26 -5.48 6.37 -13.36
N ALA A 27 -6.16 5.62 -12.49
CA ALA A 27 -7.39 4.91 -12.83
C ALA A 27 -8.49 5.87 -13.34
N ALA A 28 -8.67 7.00 -12.66
CA ALA A 28 -9.63 8.03 -13.06
C ALA A 28 -9.24 8.71 -14.39
N ALA A 29 -7.94 8.96 -14.60
CA ALA A 29 -7.45 9.53 -15.85
C ALA A 29 -7.66 8.60 -17.05
N GLU A 30 -7.42 7.29 -16.87
CA GLU A 30 -7.65 6.27 -17.90
C GLU A 30 -9.13 6.13 -18.26
N LEU A 31 -10.04 6.24 -17.29
CA LEU A 31 -11.50 6.27 -17.55
C LEU A 31 -11.93 7.43 -18.47
N GLY A 32 -11.20 8.55 -18.45
CA GLY A 32 -11.47 9.72 -19.28
C GLY A 32 -10.75 9.71 -20.63
N ARG A 33 -9.87 8.74 -20.89
CA ARG A 33 -9.03 8.70 -22.09
C ARG A 33 -9.69 7.82 -23.15
N THR A 34 -9.69 8.27 -24.41
CA THR A 34 -10.07 7.42 -25.55
C THR A 34 -8.99 6.35 -25.74
N PRO A 35 -9.31 5.06 -25.59
CA PRO A 35 -8.31 4.00 -25.78
C PRO A 35 -7.93 3.88 -27.25
N ASP A 36 -6.70 3.44 -27.52
CA ASP A 36 -6.29 3.11 -28.89
C ASP A 36 -7.00 1.85 -29.42
N ALA A 37 -6.88 1.58 -30.71
CA ALA A 37 -7.59 0.47 -31.35
C ALA A 37 -7.27 -0.89 -30.74
N ALA A 38 -6.01 -1.13 -30.35
CA ALA A 38 -5.58 -2.36 -29.73
C ALA A 38 -6.22 -2.55 -28.34
N THR A 39 -6.24 -1.49 -27.53
CA THR A 39 -6.86 -1.48 -26.20
C THR A 39 -8.37 -1.66 -26.30
N GLN A 40 -9.03 -1.02 -27.28
CA GLN A 40 -10.47 -1.21 -27.53
C GLN A 40 -10.81 -2.66 -27.88
N GLN A 41 -10.00 -3.31 -28.73
CA GLN A 41 -10.21 -4.70 -29.09
C GLN A 41 -10.04 -5.64 -27.89
N ALA A 42 -9.05 -5.40 -27.03
CA ALA A 42 -8.87 -6.15 -25.79
C ALA A 42 -10.05 -5.96 -24.82
N MET A 43 -10.55 -4.73 -24.66
CA MET A 43 -11.71 -4.45 -23.81
C MET A 43 -13.00 -5.09 -24.33
N ALA A 44 -13.21 -5.10 -25.64
CA ALA A 44 -14.34 -5.80 -26.25
C ALA A 44 -14.32 -7.31 -25.92
N ALA A 45 -13.15 -7.95 -25.93
CA ALA A 45 -13.02 -9.35 -25.54
C ALA A 45 -13.36 -9.58 -24.04
N LEU A 46 -12.96 -8.66 -23.16
CA LEU A 46 -13.28 -8.74 -21.72
C LEU A 46 -14.76 -8.55 -21.41
N ARG A 47 -15.49 -7.73 -22.19
CA ARG A 47 -16.95 -7.56 -22.05
C ARG A 47 -17.73 -8.84 -22.35
N LEU A 48 -17.20 -9.71 -23.21
CA LEU A 48 -17.85 -10.97 -23.58
C LEU A 48 -17.71 -12.04 -22.49
N ALA A 49 -16.75 -11.88 -21.57
CA ALA A 49 -16.57 -12.78 -20.44
C ALA A 49 -17.46 -12.34 -19.26
N ALA A 50 -18.69 -12.84 -19.22
CA ALA A 50 -19.58 -12.64 -18.07
C ALA A 50 -19.14 -13.54 -16.91
N VAL A 51 -18.89 -12.94 -15.74
CA VAL A 51 -18.60 -13.69 -14.51
C VAL A 51 -19.90 -13.84 -13.73
N ALA A 52 -20.42 -15.07 -13.64
CA ALA A 52 -21.59 -15.37 -12.84
C ALA A 52 -21.21 -15.36 -11.35
N MET A 53 -21.51 -14.25 -10.67
CA MET A 53 -21.46 -14.15 -9.21
C MET A 53 -22.88 -13.93 -8.66
N PRO A 54 -23.17 -14.35 -7.41
CA PRO A 54 -24.44 -14.03 -6.78
C PRO A 54 -24.64 -12.51 -6.71
N GLY A 55 -25.70 -12.00 -7.34
CA GLY A 55 -26.00 -10.56 -7.39
C GLY A 55 -26.15 -10.02 -8.81
N PRO A 56 -25.99 -8.70 -9.01
CA PRO A 56 -26.05 -8.08 -10.33
C PRO A 56 -24.99 -8.66 -11.27
N GLN A 57 -25.37 -9.00 -12.50
CA GLN A 57 -24.39 -9.40 -13.50
C GLN A 57 -23.45 -8.24 -13.81
N ARG A 58 -22.15 -8.51 -13.71
CA ARG A 58 -21.06 -7.57 -14.04
C ARG A 58 -20.16 -8.25 -15.05
N ASP A 59 -19.80 -7.52 -16.10
CA ASP A 59 -18.77 -7.98 -17.03
C ASP A 59 -17.37 -7.87 -16.37
N LEU A 60 -16.37 -8.51 -16.99
CA LEU A 60 -15.02 -8.56 -16.44
C LEU A 60 -14.34 -7.18 -16.41
N GLU A 61 -14.73 -6.28 -17.31
CA GLU A 61 -14.24 -4.90 -17.33
C GLU A 61 -14.71 -4.12 -16.10
N GLN A 62 -16.00 -4.20 -15.77
CA GLN A 62 -16.57 -3.57 -14.58
C GLN A 62 -15.94 -4.12 -13.30
N LEU A 63 -15.65 -5.42 -13.26
CA LEU A 63 -14.95 -6.03 -12.14
C LEU A 63 -13.52 -5.53 -12.04
N MET A 64 -12.78 -5.47 -13.15
CA MET A 64 -11.41 -4.97 -13.18
C MET A 64 -11.33 -3.53 -12.67
N TRP A 65 -12.21 -2.65 -13.13
CA TRP A 65 -12.30 -1.27 -12.63
C TRP A 65 -12.68 -1.20 -11.16
N GLY A 66 -13.70 -1.98 -10.76
CA GLY A 66 -14.13 -2.04 -9.36
C GLY A 66 -13.00 -2.49 -8.42
N TYR A 67 -12.27 -3.54 -8.79
CA TYR A 67 -11.11 -4.02 -8.02
C TYR A 67 -9.98 -3.00 -7.99
N SER A 68 -9.67 -2.35 -9.11
CA SER A 68 -8.65 -1.31 -9.19
C SER A 68 -8.95 -0.15 -8.22
N LEU A 69 -10.19 0.38 -8.26
CA LEU A 69 -10.62 1.45 -7.35
C LEU A 69 -10.61 1.00 -5.88
N LEU A 70 -11.09 -0.21 -5.59
CA LEU A 70 -11.09 -0.76 -4.24
C LEU A 70 -9.66 -0.95 -3.71
N MET A 71 -8.73 -1.43 -4.55
CA MET A 71 -7.32 -1.56 -4.18
C MET A 71 -6.70 -0.20 -3.82
N GLY A 72 -6.91 0.83 -4.64
CA GLY A 72 -6.45 2.19 -4.33
C GLY A 72 -6.98 2.70 -2.99
N LEU A 73 -8.28 2.52 -2.74
CA LEU A 73 -8.92 2.91 -1.48
C LEU A 73 -8.38 2.12 -0.29
N MET A 74 -8.16 0.81 -0.42
CA MET A 74 -7.58 -0.03 0.63
C MET A 74 -6.15 0.38 0.97
N VAL A 75 -5.34 0.69 -0.03
CA VAL A 75 -3.97 1.19 0.18
C VAL A 75 -3.98 2.53 0.93
N ILE A 76 -4.89 3.45 0.56
CA ILE A 76 -5.10 4.72 1.27
C ILE A 76 -5.51 4.48 2.72
N ALA A 77 -6.54 3.65 2.95
CA ALA A 77 -7.05 3.35 4.28
C ALA A 77 -5.97 2.72 5.17
N PHE A 78 -5.17 1.82 4.60
CA PHE A 78 -4.06 1.19 5.31
C PHE A 78 -2.98 2.22 5.68
N GLY A 79 -2.59 3.11 4.76
CA GLY A 79 -1.68 4.22 5.06
C GLY A 79 -2.22 5.15 6.16
N ALA A 80 -3.49 5.52 6.07
CA ALA A 80 -4.16 6.37 7.06
C ALA A 80 -4.20 5.73 8.46
N ALA A 81 -4.41 4.41 8.55
CA ALA A 81 -4.39 3.68 9.82
C ALA A 81 -3.03 3.79 10.53
N PHE A 82 -1.91 3.73 9.80
CA PHE A 82 -0.57 3.93 10.36
C PHE A 82 -0.35 5.36 10.85
N LEU A 83 -0.79 6.36 10.07
CA LEU A 83 -0.70 7.77 10.48
C LEU A 83 -1.53 8.04 11.74
N TRP A 84 -2.73 7.46 11.81
CA TRP A 84 -3.59 7.56 12.98
C TRP A 84 -3.00 6.86 14.21
N ALA A 85 -2.44 5.66 14.06
CA ALA A 85 -1.76 4.97 15.15
C ALA A 85 -0.54 5.77 15.66
N ALA A 86 0.21 6.38 14.75
CA ALA A 86 1.36 7.22 15.08
C ALA A 86 0.96 8.52 15.79
N SER A 87 -0.18 9.13 15.45
CA SER A 87 -0.68 10.35 16.11
C SER A 87 -1.23 10.09 17.52
N ARG A 88 -1.75 8.88 17.76
CA ARG A 88 -2.31 8.45 19.06
C ARG A 88 -1.26 7.96 20.06
N GLY A 89 0.00 7.80 19.64
CA GLY A 89 1.04 7.23 20.50
C GLY A 89 0.73 5.78 20.91
N ALA A 90 0.12 5.00 20.02
CA ALA A 90 -0.35 3.65 20.35
C ALA A 90 0.79 2.74 20.82
N GLY A 91 0.67 2.14 22.01
CA GLY A 91 1.69 1.22 22.55
C GLY A 91 2.02 0.02 21.66
N SER A 92 1.15 -0.31 20.70
CA SER A 92 1.31 -1.38 19.72
C SER A 92 1.94 -0.94 18.37
N LEU A 93 2.42 0.30 18.24
CA LEU A 93 2.94 0.82 16.97
C LEU A 93 4.10 -0.03 16.40
N ARG A 94 4.95 -0.57 17.27
CA ARG A 94 6.07 -1.42 16.86
C ARG A 94 5.59 -2.74 16.24
N SER A 95 4.58 -3.37 16.82
CA SER A 95 3.96 -4.58 16.24
C SER A 95 3.29 -4.27 14.90
N LEU A 96 2.64 -3.11 14.81
CA LEU A 96 2.04 -2.65 13.56
C LEU A 96 3.09 -2.44 12.46
N LEU A 97 4.27 -1.90 12.82
CA LEU A 97 5.40 -1.75 11.88
C LEU A 97 5.97 -3.09 11.40
N TRP A 98 6.05 -4.10 12.27
CA TRP A 98 6.44 -5.45 11.84
C TRP A 98 5.46 -6.06 10.84
N ILE A 99 4.16 -5.94 11.11
CA ILE A 99 3.11 -6.39 10.20
C ILE A 99 3.21 -5.62 8.88
N GLY A 100 3.33 -4.30 8.96
CA GLY A 100 3.49 -3.42 7.80
C GLY A 100 4.72 -3.77 6.96
N ALA A 101 5.86 -4.04 7.59
CA ALA A 101 7.07 -4.48 6.91
C ALA A 101 6.87 -5.82 6.20
N GLY A 102 6.24 -6.80 6.84
CA GLY A 102 5.93 -8.09 6.23
C GLY A 102 5.01 -7.95 5.00
N VAL A 103 3.94 -7.17 5.13
CA VAL A 103 3.00 -6.88 4.04
C VAL A 103 3.69 -6.13 2.89
N ALA A 104 4.48 -5.10 3.20
CA ALA A 104 5.21 -4.33 2.20
C ALA A 104 6.27 -5.17 1.48
N LEU A 105 6.97 -6.06 2.19
CA LEU A 105 7.94 -6.98 1.60
C LEU A 105 7.26 -7.98 0.66
N ALA A 106 6.17 -8.61 1.10
CA ALA A 106 5.40 -9.52 0.26
C ALA A 106 4.86 -8.81 -0.99
N GLY A 107 4.28 -7.61 -0.80
CA GLY A 107 3.81 -6.77 -1.89
C GLY A 107 4.93 -6.35 -2.85
N LEU A 108 6.12 -6.06 -2.34
CA LEU A 108 7.28 -5.67 -3.14
C LEU A 108 7.78 -6.84 -3.99
N VAL A 109 7.81 -8.06 -3.45
CA VAL A 109 8.15 -9.28 -4.21
C VAL A 109 7.15 -9.49 -5.34
N ILE A 110 5.86 -9.42 -5.04
CA ILE A 110 4.80 -9.54 -6.07
C ILE A 110 4.95 -8.43 -7.12
N SER A 111 5.21 -7.20 -6.68
CA SER A 111 5.33 -6.05 -7.59
C SER A 111 6.55 -6.17 -8.49
N ALA A 112 7.69 -6.63 -7.97
CA ALA A 112 8.89 -6.83 -8.76
C ALA A 112 8.72 -7.87 -9.88
N LEU A 113 7.81 -8.84 -9.67
CA LEU A 113 7.54 -9.91 -10.64
C LEU A 113 6.45 -9.52 -11.65
N LEU A 114 5.42 -8.78 -11.21
CA LEU A 114 4.16 -8.67 -11.96
C LEU A 114 3.73 -7.23 -12.28
N MET A 115 4.36 -6.22 -11.69
CA MET A 115 3.86 -4.85 -11.72
C MET A 115 4.87 -3.87 -12.34
N PRO A 116 4.39 -2.75 -12.90
CA PRO A 116 5.26 -1.69 -13.37
C PRO A 116 6.01 -1.01 -12.20
N LEU A 117 6.92 -0.11 -12.54
CA LEU A 117 7.81 0.57 -11.59
C LEU A 117 7.13 1.32 -10.42
N PRO A 118 5.96 1.98 -10.58
CA PRO A 118 5.43 2.83 -9.49
C PRO A 118 5.09 2.07 -8.19
N PRO A 119 4.39 0.92 -8.20
CA PRO A 119 4.23 0.08 -7.01
C PRO A 119 5.54 -0.36 -6.36
N ILE A 120 6.57 -0.70 -7.16
CA ILE A 120 7.89 -1.12 -6.67
C ILE A 120 8.53 0.00 -5.85
N ILE A 121 8.53 1.22 -6.38
CA ILE A 121 9.09 2.40 -5.69
C ILE A 121 8.30 2.69 -4.41
N GLY A 122 6.98 2.79 -4.50
CA GLY A 122 6.13 3.13 -3.35
C GLY A 122 6.26 2.13 -2.20
N LEU A 123 6.25 0.82 -2.51
CA LEU A 123 6.40 -0.23 -1.50
C LEU A 123 7.82 -0.32 -0.95
N SER A 124 8.84 -0.01 -1.74
CA SER A 124 10.22 0.08 -1.26
C SER A 124 10.38 1.19 -0.23
N VAL A 125 9.84 2.39 -0.51
CA VAL A 125 9.90 3.52 0.44
C VAL A 125 9.11 3.20 1.71
N ALA A 126 7.92 2.58 1.58
CA ALA A 126 7.15 2.14 2.72
C ALA A 126 7.95 1.15 3.58
N LEU A 127 8.51 0.09 2.97
CA LEU A 127 9.32 -0.91 3.66
C LEU A 127 10.52 -0.30 4.37
N LEU A 128 11.24 0.61 3.71
CA LEU A 128 12.36 1.35 4.31
C LEU A 128 11.91 2.17 5.53
N GLY A 129 10.75 2.84 5.44
CA GLY A 129 10.15 3.54 6.58
C GLY A 129 9.86 2.63 7.76
N ALA A 130 9.28 1.44 7.51
CA ALA A 130 9.03 0.46 8.56
C ALA A 130 10.32 -0.06 9.19
N ILE A 131 11.31 -0.45 8.39
CA ILE A 131 12.62 -0.92 8.86
C ILE A 131 13.30 0.17 9.69
N PHE A 132 13.32 1.42 9.20
CA PHE A 132 13.87 2.54 9.93
C PHE A 132 13.22 2.71 11.31
N GLY A 133 11.89 2.64 11.38
CA GLY A 133 11.17 2.70 12.65
C GLY A 133 11.55 1.58 13.61
N LEU A 134 11.78 0.37 13.09
CA LEU A 134 12.13 -0.81 13.89
C LEU A 134 13.58 -0.78 14.42
N THR A 135 14.48 0.02 13.84
CA THR A 135 15.88 0.10 14.29
C THR A 135 16.07 0.88 15.60
N GLU A 136 16.25 0.17 16.71
CA GLU A 136 16.83 0.75 17.94
C GLU A 136 18.35 0.59 17.95
N ARG A 137 19.07 1.66 18.30
CA ARG A 137 20.43 1.50 18.86
C ARG A 137 20.24 1.23 20.34
N GLY A 138 20.40 -0.03 20.75
CA GLY A 138 20.58 -0.36 22.16
C GLY A 138 21.86 0.29 22.66
N VAL A 139 21.79 1.55 23.10
CA VAL A 139 22.78 2.06 24.04
C VAL A 139 22.39 1.46 25.37
N ALA A 140 22.94 0.28 25.66
CA ALA A 140 22.99 -0.23 27.01
C ALA A 140 23.53 0.91 27.90
N ALA A 141 22.71 1.39 28.83
CA ALA A 141 23.18 2.34 29.83
C ALA A 141 24.34 1.67 30.58
N PRO A 142 25.57 2.23 30.56
CA PRO A 142 26.65 1.75 31.40
C PRO A 142 26.17 1.75 32.85
N GLY A 143 26.34 0.60 33.51
CA GLY A 143 25.69 0.26 34.76
C GLY A 143 25.74 1.34 35.84
N ARG A 144 24.64 1.45 36.59
CA ARG A 144 24.70 1.99 37.95
C ARG A 144 25.67 1.13 38.75
N PRO A 145 26.68 1.70 39.44
CA PRO A 145 27.48 0.95 40.38
C PRO A 145 26.58 0.41 41.51
N ALA A 146 26.77 -0.86 41.84
CA ALA A 146 26.22 -1.47 43.05
C ALA A 146 26.74 -0.70 44.26
N GLN A 147 25.83 -0.37 45.17
CA GLN A 147 26.14 0.19 46.49
C GLN A 147 26.81 -0.87 47.36
#